data_AF-A0A920GKT7-F1
#
_entry.id   AF-A0A920GKT7-F1
#
_cell.length_a   1.000
_cell.length_b   1.000
_cell.length_c   1.000
_cell.angle_alpha   90.00
_cell.angle_beta   90.00
_cell.angle_gamma   90.00
#
_symmetry.space_group_name_H-M   'P 1'
#
loop_
_entity.id
_entity.type
_entity.pdbx_description
1 polymer ?
#
loop_
_entity_poly.entity_id
_entity_poly.type
_entity_poly.pdbx_seq_one_letter_code
_entity_poly.pdbx_strand_id
1 'polypeptide(L)'
;MPQEWRSVGHTHTGIAYECFLDELAHKGGIDPLELRLRLTRDHPRMNRVLSVLKEKCGWDTPLGPGEAGLAARIYNISPVAQAVEVTVADNGDFTVDRVVCVVDCGFAVNPLGVEGQVEGGWPMVWWLAFGNIDIVNGEVQQSNFHDYPVLRLRQMPKVEVHILPSDEPPTGWVNRRPRQ
;
A
#
# COMPACT_ATOMS: atom_id res chain seq x y z
N MET A 1 -19.34 17.61 -9.95
CA MET A 1 -19.35 16.34 -9.19
C MET A 1 -17.92 16.11 -8.74
N PRO A 2 -17.61 15.82 -7.47
CA PRO A 2 -16.31 15.27 -7.16
C PRO A 2 -16.18 13.95 -7.93
N GLN A 3 -15.22 13.86 -8.85
CA GLN A 3 -14.92 12.59 -9.50
C GLN A 3 -14.22 11.70 -8.47
N GLU A 4 -14.85 10.58 -8.10
CA GLU A 4 -14.33 9.66 -7.12
C GLU A 4 -13.13 8.88 -7.69
N TRP A 5 -11.99 8.97 -7.02
CA TRP A 5 -10.80 8.16 -7.29
C TRP A 5 -10.82 6.87 -6.46
N ARG A 6 -10.09 5.81 -6.87
CA ARG A 6 -10.07 4.53 -6.14
C ARG A 6 -9.69 4.75 -4.68
N SER A 7 -10.40 4.08 -3.77
CA SER A 7 -10.22 4.18 -2.32
C SER A 7 -10.58 5.56 -1.77
N VAL A 8 -11.88 5.91 -1.85
CA VAL A 8 -12.52 7.18 -1.44
C VAL A 8 -11.82 7.82 -0.23
N GLY A 9 -11.06 8.88 -0.45
CA GLY A 9 -10.34 9.61 0.61
C GLY A 9 -9.04 8.96 1.12
N HIS A 10 -8.88 7.65 1.01
CA HIS A 10 -7.80 6.90 1.67
C HIS A 10 -6.46 6.99 0.92
N THR A 11 -6.44 7.29 -0.38
CA THR A 11 -5.20 7.43 -1.16
C THR A 11 -4.34 8.59 -0.68
N HIS A 12 -4.93 9.77 -0.49
CA HIS A 12 -4.18 10.97 -0.07
C HIS A 12 -4.06 11.07 1.45
N THR A 13 -5.12 10.72 2.20
CA THR A 13 -5.03 10.74 3.68
C THR A 13 -4.10 9.64 4.18
N GLY A 14 -4.12 8.45 3.58
CA GLY A 14 -3.25 7.33 3.97
C GLY A 14 -1.78 7.70 3.91
N ILE A 15 -1.34 8.38 2.84
CA ILE A 15 0.04 8.87 2.70
C ILE A 15 0.39 9.81 3.87
N ALA A 16 -0.44 10.81 4.14
CA ALA A 16 -0.18 11.77 5.22
C ALA A 16 -0.08 11.10 6.59
N TYR A 17 -0.99 10.17 6.92
CA TYR A 17 -0.95 9.44 8.18
C TYR A 17 0.29 8.55 8.31
N GLU A 18 0.60 7.77 7.27
CA GLU A 18 1.70 6.81 7.35
C GLU A 18 3.07 7.49 7.34
N CYS A 19 3.25 8.56 6.56
CA CYS A 19 4.46 9.38 6.62
C CYS A 19 4.63 10.04 8.00
N PHE A 20 3.54 10.56 8.59
CA PHE A 20 3.61 11.15 9.93
C PHE A 20 3.99 10.11 10.99
N LEU A 21 3.43 8.90 10.94
CA LEU A 21 3.81 7.82 11.84
C LEU A 21 5.28 7.40 11.65
N ASP A 22 5.77 7.40 10.42
CA ASP A 22 7.16 7.07 10.11
C ASP A 22 8.13 8.15 10.64
N GLU A 23 7.80 9.42 10.45
CA GLU A 23 8.55 10.54 11.02
C GLU A 23 8.58 10.50 12.56
N LEU A 24 7.46 10.13 13.20
CA LEU A 24 7.40 9.94 14.65
C LEU A 24 8.27 8.78 15.11
N ALA A 25 8.26 7.66 14.39
CA ALA A 25 9.11 6.51 14.68
C ALA A 25 10.59 6.90 14.60
N HIS A 26 10.99 7.57 13.51
CA HIS A 26 12.34 8.03 13.29
C HIS A 26 12.80 9.03 14.36
N LYS A 27 12.01 10.07 14.64
CA LYS A 27 12.32 11.05 15.70
C LYS A 27 12.36 10.43 17.10
N GLY A 28 11.55 9.41 17.33
CA GLY A 28 11.50 8.68 18.60
C GLY A 28 12.60 7.62 18.76
N GLY A 29 13.37 7.32 17.70
CA GLY A 29 14.33 6.20 17.70
C GLY A 29 13.65 4.84 17.89
N ILE A 30 12.40 4.70 17.47
CA ILE A 30 11.61 3.47 17.53
C ILE A 30 11.52 2.90 16.12
N ASP A 31 11.67 1.59 15.98
CA ASP A 31 11.43 0.93 14.70
C ASP A 31 9.98 1.20 14.21
N PRO A 32 9.78 1.56 12.92
CA PRO A 32 8.45 1.95 12.42
C PRO A 32 7.38 0.86 12.50
N LEU A 33 7.79 -0.41 12.41
CA LEU A 33 6.88 -1.55 12.54
C LEU A 33 6.50 -1.77 14.00
N GLU A 34 7.49 -1.71 14.89
CA GLU A 34 7.31 -1.80 16.34
C GLU A 34 6.40 -0.69 16.88
N LEU A 35 6.56 0.55 16.40
CA LEU A 35 5.65 1.65 16.74
C LEU A 35 4.20 1.28 16.40
N ARG A 36 3.96 0.77 15.19
CA ARG A 36 2.61 0.37 14.74
C ARG A 36 2.07 -0.82 15.53
N LEU A 37 2.90 -1.79 15.88
CA LEU A 37 2.52 -2.91 16.75
C LEU A 37 2.09 -2.41 18.14
N ARG A 38 2.81 -1.45 18.72
CA ARG A 38 2.45 -0.83 20.02
C ARG A 38 1.13 -0.07 19.95
N LEU A 39 0.96 0.76 18.93
CA LEU A 39 -0.25 1.56 18.74
C LEU A 39 -1.50 0.71 18.48
N THR A 40 -1.32 -0.50 17.94
CA THR A 40 -2.42 -1.40 17.57
C THR A 40 -2.65 -2.54 18.56
N ARG A 41 -2.03 -2.48 19.76
CA ARG A 41 -2.13 -3.54 20.78
C ARG A 41 -3.57 -3.90 21.15
N ASP A 42 -4.45 -2.90 21.26
CA ASP A 42 -5.86 -3.09 21.60
C ASP A 42 -6.73 -3.37 20.36
N HIS A 43 -6.12 -3.52 19.17
CA HIS A 43 -6.79 -3.86 17.93
C HIS A 43 -6.25 -5.19 17.38
N PRO A 44 -6.75 -6.35 17.85
CA PRO A 44 -6.12 -7.66 17.62
C PRO A 44 -5.98 -8.04 16.14
N ARG A 45 -6.94 -7.69 15.28
CA ARG A 45 -6.88 -8.00 13.84
C ARG A 45 -5.75 -7.25 13.12
N MET A 46 -5.55 -5.97 13.43
CA MET A 46 -4.47 -5.16 12.85
C MET A 46 -3.12 -5.59 13.40
N ASN A 47 -3.04 -5.84 14.72
CA ASN A 47 -1.81 -6.34 15.33
C ASN A 47 -1.38 -7.69 14.73
N ARG A 48 -2.34 -8.60 14.47
CA ARG A 48 -2.10 -9.86 13.75
C ARG A 48 -1.59 -9.62 12.33
N VAL A 49 -2.21 -8.71 11.57
CA VAL A 49 -1.78 -8.36 10.20
C VAL A 49 -0.34 -7.85 10.19
N LEU A 50 0.01 -6.92 11.10
CA LEU A 50 1.38 -6.41 11.24
C LEU A 50 2.38 -7.49 11.66
N SER A 51 1.99 -8.39 12.57
CA SER A 51 2.84 -9.48 13.02
C SER A 51 3.14 -10.48 11.89
N VAL A 52 2.13 -10.82 11.09
CA VAL A 52 2.33 -11.69 9.91
C VAL A 52 3.12 -10.95 8.84
N LEU A 53 2.91 -9.64 8.65
CA LEU A 53 3.72 -8.84 7.73
C LEU A 53 5.20 -8.93 8.11
N LYS A 54 5.51 -8.74 9.40
CA LYS A 54 6.86 -8.87 9.96
C LYS A 54 7.55 -10.17 9.53
N GLU A 55 6.85 -11.28 9.69
CA GLU A 55 7.34 -12.62 9.36
C GLU A 55 7.53 -12.78 7.84
N LYS A 56 6.55 -12.38 7.03
CA LYS A 56 6.54 -12.64 5.58
C LYS A 56 7.47 -11.73 4.79
N CYS A 57 7.61 -10.47 5.19
CA CYS A 57 8.62 -9.61 4.58
C CYS A 57 10.02 -9.90 5.10
N GLY A 58 10.16 -10.60 6.22
CA GLY A 58 11.45 -10.84 6.84
C GLY A 58 12.05 -9.56 7.40
N TRP A 59 11.24 -8.71 8.04
CA TRP A 59 11.60 -7.34 8.47
C TRP A 59 12.92 -7.24 9.24
N ASP A 60 13.22 -8.23 10.08
CA ASP A 60 14.45 -8.26 10.89
C ASP A 60 15.68 -8.75 10.09
N THR A 61 15.51 -9.08 8.81
CA THR A 61 16.58 -9.56 7.91
C THR A 61 17.17 -8.38 7.16
N PRO A 62 18.51 -8.19 7.17
CA PRO A 62 19.14 -7.12 6.41
C PRO A 62 18.86 -7.23 4.90
N LEU A 63 18.41 -6.13 4.28
CA LEU A 63 18.01 -6.08 2.86
C LEU A 63 19.17 -5.86 1.86
N GLY A 64 20.41 -6.13 2.26
CA GLY A 64 21.57 -5.86 1.41
C GLY A 64 21.67 -4.37 1.05
N PRO A 65 21.74 -3.98 -0.24
CA PRO A 65 21.78 -2.58 -0.65
C PRO A 65 20.40 -1.88 -0.66
N GLY A 66 19.31 -2.62 -0.43
CA GLY A 66 17.95 -2.09 -0.46
C GLY A 66 17.49 -1.49 0.86
N GLU A 67 16.43 -0.69 0.79
CA GLU A 67 15.72 -0.13 1.94
C GLU A 67 14.31 -0.71 2.04
N ALA A 68 13.72 -0.67 3.24
CA ALA A 68 12.37 -1.14 3.50
C ALA A 68 11.48 0.02 3.96
N GLY A 69 10.26 0.07 3.42
CA GLY A 69 9.18 0.92 3.93
C GLY A 69 7.96 0.09 4.28
N LEU A 70 7.09 0.59 5.16
CA LEU A 70 5.83 -0.06 5.47
C LEU A 70 4.68 0.92 5.69
N ALA A 71 3.47 0.44 5.43
CA ALA A 71 2.24 1.19 5.64
C ALA A 71 1.13 0.25 6.12
N ALA A 72 0.30 0.68 7.05
CA ALA A 72 -0.82 -0.13 7.56
C ALA A 72 -2.10 0.70 7.70
N ARG A 73 -3.20 0.21 7.12
CA ARG A 73 -4.49 0.93 7.12
C ARG A 73 -5.64 -0.02 7.37
N ILE A 74 -6.70 0.49 7.98
CA ILE A 74 -8.00 -0.19 8.00
C ILE A 74 -8.82 0.45 6.90
N TYR A 75 -9.17 -0.33 5.88
CA TYR A 75 -10.10 0.10 4.85
C TYR A 75 -11.47 -0.49 5.15
N ASN A 76 -12.46 0.39 5.37
CA ASN A 76 -13.77 0.02 5.93
C ASN A 76 -13.61 -0.68 7.30
N ILE A 77 -13.60 -2.01 7.33
CA ILE A 77 -13.45 -2.82 8.55
C ILE A 77 -12.31 -3.84 8.42
N SER A 78 -11.50 -3.71 7.38
CA SER A 78 -10.55 -4.74 6.96
C SER A 78 -9.12 -4.22 7.09
N PRO A 79 -8.35 -4.75 8.03
CA PRO A 79 -6.94 -4.39 8.19
C PRO A 79 -6.09 -4.87 7.01
N VAL A 80 -5.24 -3.98 6.51
CA VAL A 80 -4.18 -4.28 5.54
C VAL A 80 -2.88 -3.65 5.98
N ALA A 81 -1.78 -4.35 5.75
CA ALA A 81 -0.46 -3.77 5.84
C ALA A 81 0.39 -4.21 4.65
N GLN A 82 1.26 -3.31 4.18
CA GLN A 82 2.18 -3.56 3.09
C GLN A 82 3.59 -3.19 3.53
N ALA A 83 4.55 -4.04 3.20
CA ALA A 83 5.97 -3.73 3.25
C ALA A 83 6.52 -3.70 1.83
N VAL A 84 7.41 -2.77 1.57
CA VAL A 84 7.99 -2.53 0.26
C VAL A 84 9.51 -2.51 0.40
N GLU A 85 10.18 -3.26 -0.45
CA GLU A 85 11.64 -3.24 -0.61
C GLU A 85 11.98 -2.41 -1.84
N VAL A 86 12.83 -1.42 -1.66
CA VAL A 86 13.26 -0.50 -2.72
C VAL A 86 14.77 -0.48 -2.85
N THR A 87 15.26 -0.46 -4.08
CA THR A 87 16.67 -0.18 -4.38
C THR A 87 16.77 1.24 -4.91
N VAL A 88 17.58 2.07 -4.25
CA VAL A 88 17.85 3.45 -4.68
C VAL A 88 19.24 3.48 -5.33
N ALA A 89 19.30 3.94 -6.57
CA ALA A 89 20.54 4.13 -7.30
C ALA A 89 21.22 5.46 -6.91
N ASP A 90 22.53 5.55 -7.13
CA ASP A 90 23.34 6.74 -6.78
C ASP A 90 22.85 8.04 -7.45
N ASN A 91 22.16 7.93 -8.59
CA ASN A 91 21.58 9.06 -9.31
C ASN A 91 20.21 9.52 -8.77
N GLY A 92 19.70 8.86 -7.72
CA GLY A 92 18.39 9.14 -7.11
C GLY A 92 17.22 8.40 -7.77
N ASP A 93 17.44 7.64 -8.85
CA ASP A 93 16.41 6.75 -9.37
C ASP A 93 16.17 5.60 -8.39
N PHE A 94 14.95 5.05 -8.38
CA PHE A 94 14.63 3.91 -7.53
C PHE A 94 13.83 2.84 -8.27
N THR A 95 13.97 1.59 -7.82
CA THR A 95 13.13 0.47 -8.21
C THR A 95 12.37 -0.07 -7.01
N VAL A 96 11.14 -0.49 -7.24
CA VAL A 96 10.38 -1.27 -6.25
C VAL A 96 10.60 -2.73 -6.59
N ASP A 97 11.35 -3.43 -5.74
CA ASP A 97 11.83 -4.78 -6.06
C ASP A 97 10.82 -5.83 -5.61
N ARG A 98 10.27 -5.65 -4.40
CA ARG A 98 9.34 -6.57 -3.77
C ARG A 98 8.33 -5.84 -2.90
N VAL A 99 7.12 -6.39 -2.90
CA VAL A 99 6.01 -5.93 -2.09
C VAL A 99 5.41 -7.12 -1.40
N VAL A 100 5.27 -7.03 -0.08
CA VAL A 100 4.52 -8.01 0.72
C VAL A 100 3.27 -7.33 1.25
N CYS A 101 2.11 -7.84 0.87
CA CYS A 101 0.82 -7.36 1.32
C CYS A 101 0.16 -8.42 2.20
N VAL A 102 -0.20 -8.05 3.42
CA VAL A 102 -0.99 -8.89 4.32
C VAL A 102 -2.34 -8.24 4.53
N VAL A 103 -3.39 -9.04 4.36
CA VAL A 103 -4.79 -8.58 4.41
C VAL A 103 -5.64 -9.51 5.25
N ASP A 104 -6.47 -8.93 6.12
CA ASP A 104 -7.59 -9.60 6.77
C ASP A 104 -8.91 -9.02 6.23
N CYS A 105 -9.51 -9.71 5.27
CA CYS A 105 -10.74 -9.32 4.59
C CYS A 105 -11.99 -10.09 5.07
N GLY A 106 -11.91 -10.73 6.25
CA GLY A 106 -12.89 -11.72 6.66
C GLY A 106 -12.82 -12.97 5.78
N PHE A 107 -13.94 -13.66 5.61
CA PHE A 107 -14.03 -14.82 4.74
C PHE A 107 -13.76 -14.44 3.27
N ALA A 108 -12.63 -14.88 2.73
CA ALA A 108 -12.24 -14.62 1.36
C ALA A 108 -13.00 -15.52 0.38
N VAL A 109 -14.16 -15.07 -0.09
CA VAL A 109 -15.02 -15.80 -1.05
C VAL A 109 -14.27 -16.13 -2.36
N ASN A 110 -13.45 -15.19 -2.84
CA ASN A 110 -12.63 -15.36 -4.04
C ASN A 110 -11.21 -14.84 -3.78
N PRO A 111 -10.28 -15.70 -3.30
CA PRO A 111 -8.90 -15.32 -3.02
C PRO A 111 -8.18 -14.73 -4.23
N LEU A 112 -8.33 -15.34 -5.41
CA LEU A 112 -7.73 -14.84 -6.66
C LEU A 112 -8.23 -13.43 -7.03
N GLY A 113 -9.49 -13.13 -6.70
CA GLY A 113 -10.04 -11.79 -6.87
C GLY A 113 -9.40 -10.77 -5.94
N VAL A 114 -9.09 -11.16 -4.69
CA VAL A 114 -8.39 -10.30 -3.73
C VAL A 114 -6.95 -10.04 -4.17
N GLU A 115 -6.24 -11.11 -4.59
CA GLU A 115 -4.88 -11.02 -5.14
C GLU A 115 -4.83 -10.06 -6.33
N GLY A 116 -5.68 -10.28 -7.33
CA GLY A 116 -5.76 -9.39 -8.50
C GLY A 116 -6.14 -7.95 -8.17
N GLN A 117 -6.90 -7.70 -7.09
CA GLN A 117 -7.19 -6.33 -6.64
C GLN A 117 -5.97 -5.64 -6.02
N VAL A 118 -5.16 -6.37 -5.26
CA VAL A 118 -3.91 -5.85 -4.68
C VAL A 118 -2.91 -5.57 -5.79
N GLU A 119 -2.69 -6.53 -6.69
CA GLU A 119 -1.79 -6.38 -7.83
C GLU A 119 -2.21 -5.23 -8.75
N GLY A 120 -3.50 -5.16 -9.11
CA GLY A 120 -4.05 -4.07 -9.92
C GLY A 120 -4.05 -2.70 -9.24
N GLY A 121 -3.69 -2.61 -7.95
CA GLY A 121 -3.49 -1.34 -7.25
C GLY A 121 -2.15 -0.67 -7.57
N TRP A 122 -1.12 -1.44 -7.89
CA TRP A 122 0.24 -0.93 -8.11
C TRP A 122 0.37 0.07 -9.26
N PRO A 123 -0.29 -0.12 -10.42
CA PRO A 123 -0.31 0.92 -11.46
C PRO A 123 -0.82 2.28 -10.96
N MET A 124 -1.75 2.29 -9.99
CA MET A 124 -2.29 3.53 -9.43
C MET A 124 -1.34 4.18 -8.41
N VAL A 125 -0.57 3.37 -7.66
CA VAL A 125 0.51 3.90 -6.81
C VAL A 125 1.54 4.64 -7.67
N TRP A 126 1.88 4.08 -8.82
CA TRP A 126 2.77 4.73 -9.78
C TRP A 126 2.20 6.05 -10.31
N TRP A 127 0.89 6.11 -10.60
CA TRP A 127 0.24 7.37 -10.94
C TRP A 127 0.27 8.40 -9.82
N LEU A 128 0.12 7.99 -8.56
CA LEU A 128 0.24 8.91 -7.43
C LEU A 128 1.68 9.43 -7.24
N ALA A 129 2.68 8.60 -7.53
CA ALA A 129 4.08 8.98 -7.37
C ALA A 129 4.64 9.80 -8.54
N PHE A 130 4.22 9.51 -9.77
CA PHE A 130 4.83 10.05 -11.00
C PHE A 130 3.83 10.67 -12.00
N GLY A 131 2.54 10.48 -11.79
CA GLY A 131 1.48 10.93 -12.69
C GLY A 131 1.12 12.40 -12.48
N ASN A 132 2.07 13.30 -12.74
CA ASN A 132 1.85 14.74 -12.65
C ASN A 132 0.89 15.21 -13.77
N ILE A 133 -0.04 16.08 -13.39
CA ILE A 133 -0.92 16.81 -14.30
C ILE A 133 -0.58 18.29 -14.12
N ASP A 134 0.14 18.85 -15.07
CA ASP A 134 0.54 20.24 -15.05
C ASP A 134 -0.58 21.10 -15.64
N ILE A 135 -0.95 22.15 -14.92
CA ILE A 135 -1.93 23.14 -15.37
C ILE A 135 -1.18 24.45 -15.62
N VAL A 136 -1.04 24.82 -16.90
CA VAL A 136 -0.39 26.07 -17.31
C VAL A 136 -1.41 26.92 -18.04
N ASN A 137 -1.61 28.15 -17.59
CA ASN A 137 -2.63 29.07 -18.13
C ASN A 137 -4.06 28.50 -18.19
N GLY A 138 -4.39 27.59 -17.26
CA GLY A 138 -5.71 26.94 -17.21
C GLY A 138 -5.86 25.72 -18.12
N GLU A 139 -4.80 25.32 -18.83
CA GLU A 139 -4.82 24.16 -19.72
C GLU A 139 -3.94 23.02 -19.18
N VAL A 140 -4.47 21.80 -19.25
CA VAL A 140 -3.73 20.58 -18.93
C VAL A 140 -2.70 20.33 -20.03
N GLN A 141 -1.45 20.14 -19.63
CA GLN A 141 -0.35 19.95 -20.59
C GLN A 141 -0.27 18.51 -21.12
N GLN A 142 -0.56 17.52 -20.27
CA GLN A 142 -0.50 16.11 -20.66
C GLN A 142 -1.72 15.70 -21.48
N SER A 143 -1.47 15.10 -22.63
CA SER A 143 -2.49 14.75 -23.63
C SER A 143 -2.79 13.25 -23.71
N ASN A 144 -1.84 12.36 -23.40
CA ASN A 144 -1.97 10.91 -23.54
C ASN A 144 -0.90 10.14 -22.70
N PHE A 145 -0.70 8.84 -22.92
CA PHE A 145 0.23 8.01 -22.15
C PHE A 145 1.72 8.14 -22.56
N HIS A 146 2.02 8.95 -23.56
CA HIS A 146 3.41 9.23 -23.96
C HIS A 146 4.00 10.39 -23.14
N ASP A 147 3.16 11.32 -22.71
CA ASP A 147 3.47 12.49 -21.87
C ASP A 147 2.87 12.37 -20.45
N TYR A 148 2.01 11.37 -20.19
CA TYR A 148 1.58 10.95 -18.85
C TYR A 148 2.10 9.53 -18.53
N PRO A 149 3.18 9.40 -17.74
CA PRO A 149 3.83 8.11 -17.53
C PRO A 149 2.96 7.16 -16.71
N VAL A 150 2.70 5.98 -17.27
CA VAL A 150 2.01 4.87 -16.60
C VAL A 150 3.00 3.75 -16.26
N LEU A 151 2.71 3.01 -15.19
CA LEU A 151 3.48 1.82 -14.85
C LEU A 151 3.47 0.82 -16.01
N ARG A 152 4.66 0.43 -16.48
CA ARG A 152 4.81 -0.61 -17.51
C ARG A 152 5.04 -1.97 -16.87
N LEU A 153 4.74 -3.04 -17.60
CA LEU A 153 4.90 -4.42 -17.10
C LEU A 153 6.30 -4.71 -16.55
N ARG A 154 7.35 -4.17 -17.18
CA ARG A 154 8.75 -4.32 -16.73
C ARG A 154 9.07 -3.61 -15.41
N GLN A 155 8.22 -2.68 -14.99
CA GLN A 155 8.35 -1.91 -13.75
C GLN A 155 7.48 -2.49 -12.64
N MET A 156 6.71 -3.54 -12.93
CA MET A 156 5.87 -4.18 -11.93
C MET A 156 6.75 -4.87 -10.88
N PRO A 157 6.57 -4.55 -9.58
CA PRO A 157 7.31 -5.22 -8.53
C PRO A 157 6.86 -6.68 -8.39
N LYS A 158 7.67 -7.50 -7.71
CA LYS A 158 7.19 -8.80 -7.24
C LYS A 158 6.20 -8.59 -6.10
N VAL A 159 4.93 -8.94 -6.31
CA VAL A 159 3.88 -8.77 -5.31
C VAL A 159 3.54 -10.12 -4.68
N GLU A 160 3.65 -10.19 -3.37
CA GLU A 160 3.24 -11.33 -2.55
C GLU A 160 2.01 -10.92 -1.73
N VAL A 161 0.91 -11.66 -1.88
CA VAL A 161 -0.34 -11.38 -1.16
C VAL A 161 -0.61 -12.52 -0.19
N HIS A 162 -0.76 -12.17 1.08
CA HIS A 162 -1.11 -13.10 2.14
C HIS A 162 -2.47 -12.74 2.72
N ILE A 163 -3.47 -13.54 2.38
CA ILE A 163 -4.82 -13.42 2.90
C ILE A 163 -4.92 -14.22 4.19
N LEU A 164 -5.18 -13.53 5.30
CA LEU A 164 -5.31 -14.19 6.59
C LEU A 164 -6.63 -14.97 6.66
N PRO A 165 -6.61 -16.23 7.15
CA PRO A 165 -7.85 -16.94 7.43
C PRO A 165 -8.59 -16.21 8.55
N SER A 166 -9.89 -16.00 8.34
CA SER A 166 -10.78 -15.23 9.21
C SER A 166 -12.21 -15.74 9.05
N ASP A 167 -12.89 -15.97 10.18
CA ASP A 167 -14.30 -16.38 10.23
C ASP A 167 -15.26 -15.18 10.23
N GLU A 168 -14.72 -13.96 10.16
CA GLU A 168 -15.51 -12.73 10.07
C GLU A 168 -16.29 -12.67 8.74
N PRO A 169 -17.46 -12.00 8.72
CA PRO A 169 -18.22 -11.82 7.49
C PRO A 169 -17.39 -11.19 6.36
N PRO A 170 -17.62 -11.58 5.10
CA PRO A 170 -16.90 -11.02 3.96
C PRO A 170 -17.15 -9.52 3.86
N THR A 171 -16.07 -8.74 3.80
CA THR A 171 -16.13 -7.28 3.97
C THR A 171 -16.20 -6.49 2.66
N GLY A 172 -16.19 -7.18 1.50
CA GLY A 172 -16.33 -6.55 0.18
C GLY A 172 -15.05 -5.93 -0.39
N TRP A 173 -13.95 -6.67 -0.46
CA TRP A 173 -12.67 -6.20 -1.02
C TRP A 173 -12.68 -5.99 -2.55
N VAL A 174 -13.59 -6.66 -3.25
CA VAL A 174 -13.78 -6.51 -4.71
C VAL A 174 -14.68 -5.30 -4.94
N ASN A 175 -14.31 -4.40 -5.87
CA ASN A 175 -14.99 -3.16 -6.30
C ASN A 175 -16.53 -3.30 -6.49
N ARG A 176 -17.26 -3.48 -5.41
CA ARG A 176 -18.71 -3.41 -5.34
C ARG A 176 -19.01 -2.28 -4.40
N ARG A 177 -19.54 -1.19 -4.95
CA ARG A 177 -20.24 -0.22 -4.11
C ARG A 177 -21.26 -1.00 -3.27
N PRO A 178 -21.38 -0.76 -1.95
CA PRO A 178 -22.59 -1.16 -1.26
C PRO A 178 -23.76 -0.51 -2.02
N ARG A 179 -24.69 -1.33 -2.50
CA ARG A 179 -25.99 -0.80 -2.94
C ARG A 179 -26.63 -0.19 -1.70
N GLN A 180 -26.84 1.13 -1.73
CA GLN A 180 -27.86 1.76 -0.91
C GLN A 180 -29.23 1.19 -1.27
#